data_AF-A0AAP4RA40-F1
#
_entry.id   AF-A0AAP4RA40-F1
#
_cell.length_a   1.000
_cell.length_b   1.000
_cell.length_c   1.000
_cell.angle_alpha   90.00
_cell.angle_beta   90.00
_cell.angle_gamma   90.00
#
_symmetry.space_group_name_H-M   'P 1'
#
loop_
_entity.id
_entity.type
_entity.pdbx_description
1 polymer ?
#
loop_
_entity_poly.entity_id
_entity_poly.type
_entity_poly.pdbx_seq_one_letter_code
_entity_poly.pdbx_strand_id
1 'polypeptide(L)'
;MDSANVQELLFARFGGNTARWYFAPDSNALRLASIDGDVTVAVKLDAHQADVIRTIDHTKTRVVLPMAIDGVEFNLLLEGRKENASQWSGRAAADPAHLLEDMHDSGAFAGTLKNCGEVA
;
A
#
# COMPACT_ATOMS: atom_id res chain seq x y z
N MET A 1 -6.65 -12.61 -18.75
CA MET A 1 -7.45 -11.93 -17.72
C MET A 1 -7.05 -10.48 -17.75
N ASP A 2 -7.99 -9.66 -18.19
CA ASP A 2 -7.78 -8.31 -18.72
C ASP A 2 -7.42 -7.31 -17.61
N SER A 3 -6.27 -6.67 -17.72
CA SER A 3 -5.80 -5.62 -16.80
C SER A 3 -6.83 -4.51 -16.60
N ALA A 4 -7.74 -4.32 -17.57
CA ALA A 4 -8.86 -3.40 -17.50
C ALA A 4 -9.84 -3.70 -16.33
N ASN A 5 -10.14 -4.99 -16.08
CA ASN A 5 -11.06 -5.39 -15.01
C ASN A 5 -10.46 -5.14 -13.62
N VAL A 6 -9.14 -5.27 -13.49
CA VAL A 6 -8.42 -5.03 -12.24
C VAL A 6 -8.34 -3.53 -11.95
N GLN A 7 -8.13 -2.70 -12.97
CA GLN A 7 -8.15 -1.25 -12.83
C GLN A 7 -9.52 -0.75 -12.38
N GLU A 8 -10.59 -1.27 -12.96
CA GLU A 8 -11.97 -0.93 -12.57
C GLU A 8 -12.27 -1.38 -11.13
N LEU A 9 -11.78 -2.55 -10.70
CA LEU A 9 -11.90 -3.02 -9.32
C LEU A 9 -11.16 -2.10 -8.32
N LEU A 10 -9.91 -1.73 -8.63
CA LEU A 10 -9.14 -0.80 -7.80
C LEU A 10 -9.82 0.57 -7.72
N PHE A 11 -10.32 1.07 -8.85
CA PHE A 11 -11.06 2.32 -8.91
C PHE A 11 -12.37 2.25 -8.11
N ALA A 12 -13.12 1.17 -8.23
CA ALA A 12 -14.35 0.96 -7.47
C ALA A 12 -14.10 0.82 -5.97
N ARG A 13 -12.94 0.26 -5.57
CA ARG A 13 -12.61 0.01 -4.16
C ARG A 13 -11.96 1.20 -3.48
N PHE A 14 -11.01 1.84 -4.15
CA PHE A 14 -10.16 2.88 -3.58
C PHE A 14 -10.44 4.27 -4.17
N GLY A 15 -11.30 4.39 -5.18
CA GLY A 15 -11.57 5.65 -5.88
C GLY A 15 -10.48 6.05 -6.88
N GLY A 16 -9.49 5.18 -7.13
CA GLY A 16 -8.39 5.47 -8.04
C GLY A 16 -7.58 4.23 -8.46
N ASN A 17 -6.74 4.41 -9.48
CA ASN A 17 -5.89 3.36 -10.05
C ASN A 17 -4.62 3.09 -9.22
N THR A 18 -4.38 3.91 -8.18
CA THR A 18 -3.28 3.74 -7.23
C THR A 18 -3.80 3.75 -5.80
N ALA A 19 -3.20 2.94 -4.95
CA ALA A 19 -3.48 2.88 -3.53
C ALA A 19 -2.18 3.08 -2.73
N ARG A 20 -2.28 3.48 -1.47
CA ARG A 20 -1.16 3.48 -0.53
C ARG A 20 -1.12 2.14 0.16
N TRP A 21 0.06 1.54 0.30
CA TRP A 21 0.21 0.29 1.04
C TRP A 21 1.04 0.47 2.29
N TYR A 22 0.75 -0.37 3.28
CA TYR A 22 1.45 -0.44 4.56
C TYR A 22 1.63 -1.89 4.96
N PHE A 23 2.80 -2.20 5.50
CA PHE A 23 3.11 -3.52 6.01
C PHE A 23 3.83 -3.41 7.35
N ALA A 24 3.42 -4.21 8.32
CA ALA A 24 4.01 -4.25 9.66
C ALA A 24 4.87 -5.52 9.80
N PRO A 25 6.03 -5.48 10.49
CA PRO A 25 6.91 -6.63 10.62
C PRO A 25 6.28 -7.78 11.39
N ASP A 26 5.41 -7.46 12.34
CA ASP A 26 4.74 -8.40 13.25
C ASP A 26 3.48 -9.04 12.65
N SER A 27 3.03 -8.57 11.48
CA SER A 27 1.81 -9.02 10.84
C SER A 27 2.05 -9.39 9.39
N ASN A 28 1.58 -10.57 8.97
CA ASN A 28 1.58 -10.95 7.56
C ASN A 28 0.34 -10.35 6.85
N ALA A 29 -0.03 -9.11 7.17
CA ALA A 29 -1.17 -8.42 6.60
C ALA A 29 -0.72 -7.17 5.86
N LEU A 30 -0.95 -7.15 4.55
CA LEU A 30 -0.74 -5.99 3.71
C LEU A 30 -1.98 -5.11 3.77
N ARG A 31 -1.83 -3.89 4.29
CA ARG A 31 -2.91 -2.91 4.33
C ARG A 31 -2.82 -2.02 3.11
N LEU A 32 -3.89 -1.96 2.34
CA LEU A 32 -4.07 -1.07 1.19
C LEU A 32 -5.06 0.00 1.58
N ALA A 33 -4.69 1.26 1.46
CA ALA A 33 -5.54 2.41 1.72
C ALA A 33 -5.72 3.22 0.44
N SER A 34 -6.88 3.86 0.28
CA SER A 34 -7.03 4.91 -0.73
C SER A 34 -6.04 6.05 -0.45
N ILE A 35 -5.70 6.81 -1.49
CA ILE A 35 -4.84 7.99 -1.35
C ILE A 35 -5.47 9.03 -0.42
N ASP A 36 -6.81 9.16 -0.44
CA ASP A 36 -7.58 10.03 0.46
C ASP A 36 -7.70 9.47 1.88
N GLY A 37 -7.41 8.18 2.08
CA GLY A 37 -7.39 7.53 3.39
C GLY A 37 -8.73 6.96 3.88
N ASP A 38 -9.84 7.23 3.19
CA ASP A 38 -11.19 6.81 3.59
C ASP A 38 -11.43 5.29 3.53
N VAL A 39 -10.80 4.60 2.58
CA VAL A 39 -10.99 3.17 2.39
C VAL A 39 -9.72 2.42 2.71
N THR A 40 -9.77 1.48 3.64
CA THR A 40 -8.66 0.57 3.96
C THR A 40 -9.09 -0.89 3.82
N VAL A 41 -8.33 -1.65 3.04
CA VAL A 41 -8.47 -3.11 2.84
C VAL A 41 -7.23 -3.79 3.39
N ALA A 42 -7.41 -4.77 4.27
CA ALA A 42 -6.31 -5.61 4.74
C ALA A 42 -6.34 -6.94 4.00
N VAL A 43 -5.24 -7.26 3.30
CA VAL A 43 -5.04 -8.51 2.58
C VAL A 43 -4.07 -9.37 3.37
N LYS A 44 -4.45 -10.61 3.66
CA LYS A 44 -3.56 -11.56 4.31
C LYS A 44 -2.54 -12.07 3.28
N LEU A 45 -1.26 -11.90 3.58
CA LEU A 45 -0.16 -12.44 2.81
C LEU A 45 0.27 -13.80 3.37
N ASP A 46 0.77 -14.65 2.47
CA ASP A 46 1.49 -15.85 2.87
C ASP A 46 2.86 -15.51 3.45
N ALA A 47 3.42 -16.43 4.24
CA ALA A 47 4.71 -16.23 4.89
C ALA A 47 5.83 -15.89 3.88
N HIS A 48 5.82 -16.50 2.69
CA HIS A 48 6.77 -16.23 1.62
C HIS A 48 6.63 -14.79 1.08
N GLN A 49 5.40 -14.34 0.85
CA GLN A 49 5.15 -12.97 0.36
C GLN A 49 5.54 -11.92 1.40
N ALA A 50 5.22 -12.18 2.67
CA ALA A 50 5.63 -11.34 3.79
C ALA A 50 7.16 -11.25 3.89
N ASP A 51 7.87 -12.35 3.66
CA ASP A 51 9.33 -12.38 3.67
C ASP A 51 9.92 -11.50 2.55
N VAL A 52 9.35 -11.56 1.34
CA VAL A 52 9.76 -10.68 0.23
C VAL A 52 9.59 -9.19 0.58
N ILE A 53 8.50 -8.80 1.28
CA ILE A 53 8.36 -7.41 1.71
C ILE A 53 9.38 -7.06 2.80
N ARG A 54 9.69 -7.99 3.70
CA ARG A 54 10.69 -7.79 4.77
C ARG A 54 12.11 -7.63 4.25
N THR A 55 12.43 -8.12 3.05
CA THR A 55 13.73 -7.89 2.41
C THR A 55 13.88 -6.48 1.83
N ILE A 56 12.78 -5.73 1.68
CA ILE A 56 12.83 -4.32 1.25
C ILE A 56 13.57 -3.50 2.31
N ASP A 57 14.62 -2.81 1.88
CA ASP A 57 15.43 -1.93 2.72
C ASP A 57 14.90 -0.48 2.70
N HIS A 58 15.72 0.48 3.13
CA HIS A 58 15.37 1.90 3.11
C HIS A 58 15.43 2.52 1.69
N THR A 59 15.79 1.74 0.67
CA THR A 59 15.79 2.19 -0.71
C THR A 59 14.45 1.91 -1.37
N LYS A 60 14.10 2.78 -2.33
CA LYS A 60 12.88 2.64 -3.12
C LYS A 60 12.98 1.37 -3.97
N THR A 61 12.20 0.36 -3.60
CA THR A 61 12.15 -0.93 -4.27
C THR A 61 10.77 -1.19 -4.85
N ARG A 62 10.73 -1.81 -6.03
CA ARG A 62 9.50 -2.28 -6.66
C ARG A 62 9.41 -3.80 -6.52
N VAL A 63 8.32 -4.28 -5.96
CA VAL A 63 8.02 -5.71 -5.78
C VAL A 63 6.69 -6.00 -6.45
N VAL A 64 6.60 -7.12 -7.17
CA VAL A 64 5.34 -7.59 -7.73
C VAL A 64 4.85 -8.76 -6.88
N LEU A 65 3.65 -8.65 -6.32
CA LEU A 65 3.03 -9.72 -5.54
C LEU A 65 1.71 -10.16 -6.17
N PRO A 66 1.48 -11.48 -6.34
CA PRO A 66 0.17 -11.99 -6.71
C PRO A 66 -0.78 -11.85 -5.52
N MET A 67 -1.99 -11.35 -5.76
CA MET A 67 -2.99 -11.17 -4.73
C MET A 67 -4.40 -11.31 -5.28
N ALA A 68 -5.35 -11.57 -4.39
CA ALA A 68 -6.75 -11.67 -4.74
C ALA A 68 -7.57 -10.63 -3.95
N ILE A 69 -8.34 -9.80 -4.66
CA ILE A 69 -9.36 -8.93 -4.06
C ILE A 69 -10.71 -9.32 -4.65
N ASP A 70 -11.72 -9.51 -3.80
CA ASP A 70 -13.09 -9.88 -4.22
C ASP A 70 -13.13 -11.12 -5.15
N GLY A 71 -12.19 -12.05 -4.96
CA GLY A 71 -12.06 -13.26 -5.77
C GLY A 71 -11.36 -13.07 -7.13
N VAL A 72 -10.92 -11.85 -7.45
CA VAL A 72 -10.14 -11.55 -8.65
C VAL A 72 -8.65 -11.63 -8.32
N GLU A 73 -7.96 -12.58 -8.91
CA GLU A 73 -6.50 -12.74 -8.80
C GLU A 73 -5.77 -11.81 -9.78
N PHE A 74 -4.81 -11.04 -9.28
CA PHE A 74 -3.99 -10.14 -10.09
C PHE A 74 -2.63 -9.88 -9.45
N ASN A 75 -1.70 -9.38 -10.26
CA ASN A 75 -0.38 -8.98 -9.79
C ASN A 75 -0.42 -7.51 -9.38
N LEU A 76 -0.22 -7.24 -8.09
CA LEU A 76 -0.09 -5.88 -7.59
C LEU A 76 1.39 -5.51 -7.53
N LEU A 77 1.71 -4.40 -8.18
CA LEU A 77 3.01 -3.79 -8.11
C LEU A 77 3.05 -2.86 -6.90
N LEU A 78 3.95 -3.19 -5.98
CA LEU A 78 4.22 -2.47 -4.75
C LEU A 78 5.53 -1.72 -4.92
N GLU A 79 5.43 -0.40 -5.03
CA GLU A 79 6.58 0.50 -4.99
C GLU A 79 6.67 1.13 -3.61
N GLY A 80 7.77 0.94 -2.90
CA GLY A 80 7.94 1.56 -1.60
C GLY A 80 9.28 1.26 -0.96
N ARG A 81 9.37 1.58 0.33
CA ARG A 81 10.58 1.36 1.12
C ARG A 81 10.24 1.13 2.58
N LYS A 82 11.24 0.72 3.34
CA LYS A 82 11.18 0.70 4.80
C LYS A 82 11.20 2.14 5.32
N GLU A 83 10.08 2.59 5.88
CA GLU A 83 9.99 3.93 6.48
C GLU A 83 10.65 3.95 7.87
N ASN A 84 10.43 2.90 8.65
CA ASN A 84 11.02 2.77 9.98
C ASN A 84 11.20 1.29 10.36
N ALA A 85 11.80 1.03 11.53
CA ALA A 85 12.03 -0.34 12.01
C ALA A 85 10.75 -1.19 12.14
N SER A 86 9.59 -0.52 12.23
CA SER A 86 8.30 -1.12 12.52
C SER A 86 7.29 -1.06 11.36
N GLN A 87 7.67 -0.52 10.20
CA GLN A 87 6.72 -0.32 9.11
C GLN A 87 7.40 -0.09 7.75
N TRP A 88 6.83 -0.71 6.72
CA TRP A 88 7.06 -0.39 5.32
C TRP A 88 5.84 0.33 4.76
N SER A 89 6.08 1.28 3.86
CA SER A 89 5.00 1.95 3.16
C SER A 89 5.37 2.32 1.72
N GLY A 90 4.35 2.57 0.91
CA GLY A 90 4.55 3.02 -0.46
C GLY A 90 3.26 3.12 -1.27
N ARG A 91 3.39 3.08 -2.59
CA ARG A 91 2.29 3.09 -3.56
C ARG A 91 2.14 1.72 -4.21
N ALA A 92 0.88 1.37 -4.44
CA ALA A 92 0.44 0.12 -5.00
C ALA A 92 -0.37 0.40 -6.27
N ALA A 93 -0.11 -0.32 -7.35
CA ALA A 93 -0.93 -0.26 -8.55
C ALA A 93 -0.97 -1.62 -9.25
N ALA A 94 -2.03 -1.87 -10.03
CA ALA A 94 -2.11 -3.07 -10.86
C ALA A 94 -1.29 -2.97 -12.15
N ASP A 95 -0.89 -1.76 -12.56
CA ASP A 95 -0.16 -1.55 -13.80
C ASP A 95 0.99 -0.55 -13.58
N PRO A 96 2.21 -0.88 -14.05
CA PRO A 96 3.40 -0.04 -13.87
C PRO A 96 3.29 1.34 -14.54
N ALA A 97 2.45 1.51 -15.56
CA ALA A 97 2.22 2.81 -16.20
C ALA A 97 1.59 3.83 -15.23
N HIS A 98 0.91 3.35 -14.18
CA HIS A 98 0.35 4.20 -13.12
C HIS A 98 1.34 4.40 -11.96
N LEU A 99 2.53 3.79 -12.03
CA LEU A 99 3.59 3.88 -11.03
C LEU A 99 4.77 4.73 -11.53
N LEU A 100 4.51 5.95 -12.00
CA LEU A 100 5.52 6.95 -12.41
C LEU A 100 4.75 8.27 -12.68
N GLU A 101 5.21 9.49 -12.41
CA GLU A 101 6.52 10.07 -12.14
C GLU A 101 6.45 10.93 -10.86
N ASP A 102 7.58 11.23 -10.25
CA ASP A 102 7.71 12.14 -9.10
C ASP A 102 7.29 11.58 -7.73
N MET A 103 8.26 10.93 -7.08
CA MET A 103 8.30 10.76 -5.62
C MET A 103 8.82 12.04 -4.92
N HIS A 104 8.44 13.24 -5.39
CA HIS A 104 8.47 14.43 -4.53
C HIS A 104 7.17 14.50 -3.75
N ASP A 105 7.03 13.67 -2.73
CA ASP A 105 6.20 14.06 -1.59
C ASP A 105 7.16 14.16 -0.41
N SER A 106 7.70 15.37 -0.26
CA SER A 106 8.45 15.77 0.92
C SER A 106 7.54 15.62 2.13
N GLY A 107 7.85 14.59 2.94
CA GLY A 107 7.47 14.44 4.34
C GLY A 107 6.29 15.26 4.85
N ALA A 108 5.12 14.64 4.93
CA ALA A 108 4.08 15.07 5.85
C ALA A 108 3.30 13.86 6.39
N PHE A 109 4.01 12.88 6.99
CA PHE A 109 3.38 11.98 7.96
C PHE A 109 3.45 12.60 9.36
N ALA A 110 2.87 13.80 9.51
CA ALA A 110 2.61 14.40 10.80
C ALA A 110 1.20 14.01 11.26
N GLY A 111 1.05 12.74 11.65
CA GLY A 111 -0.06 12.36 12.52
C GLY A 111 0.10 13.03 13.87
N THR A 112 -0.44 14.24 14.04
CA THR A 112 -0.70 14.79 15.37
C THR A 112 -2.16 14.52 15.72
N LEU A 113 -2.39 13.34 16.30
CA LEU A 113 -3.51 13.10 17.20
C LEU A 113 -3.01 13.29 18.64
N LYS A 114 -3.39 14.41 19.24
CA LYS A 114 -3.66 14.68 20.69
C LYS A 114 -3.63 16.20 20.88
N ASN A 115 -4.62 16.86 21.46
CA ASN A 115 -5.35 16.46 22.66
C ASN A 115 -6.67 17.25 22.78
N CYS A 116 -7.78 16.53 23.02
CA CYS A 116 -8.92 17.12 23.72
C CYS A 116 -8.47 17.38 25.17
N GLY A 117 -8.52 18.63 25.60
CA GLY A 117 -8.13 19.03 26.95
C GLY A 117 -8.84 20.33 27.31
N GLU A 118 -10.13 20.20 27.60
CA GLU A 118 -10.86 21.00 28.57
C GLU A 118 -9.98 21.34 29.79
N VAL A 119 -9.93 22.61 30.22
CA VAL A 119 -10.22 23.09 31.60
C VAL A 119 -9.97 24.59 31.74
N ALA A 120 -10.98 25.24 32.33
CA ALA A 120 -11.03 26.55 33.04
C ALA A 120 -10.93 27.85 32.23
#